data_AF-A0A3M1DUH2-F1
#
_entry.id   AF-A0A3M1DUH2-F1
#
_cell.length_a   1.000
_cell.length_b   1.000
_cell.length_c   1.000
_cell.angle_alpha   90.00
_cell.angle_beta   90.00
_cell.angle_gamma   90.00
#
_symmetry.space_group_name_H-M   'P 1'
#
loop_
_entity.id
_entity.type
_entity.pdbx_description
1 polymer ?
#
loop_
_entity_poly.entity_id
_entity_poly.type
_entity_poly.pdbx_seq_one_letter_code
_entity_poly.pdbx_strand_id
1 'polypeptide(L)'
;VPVEKHTAPLPNPRLSVGDRKNMIYAGTVVTYGRGRAVVVATGMQTEFGQIAQMLQTIEVGRTPLQENLDRVGHTLARAALVVVLLIVALGLLRGQPLLEMFVFGIALAVAVVPEALPAVVTISLAIGVQRMARRNALVRRLSAVETLGSTSVICSDKTGTLTRDEMTVRRIFAAGRFFEVSGAGYEPRGTFSENGRVVDPTLPVLQTLLRGAVLASDARLVQTDGRWHIKGDPTEGALVVAAAKAGLQKADLDQQFPRVHEIPFTSETKRMTTLHQTDGGVVAYSKGAPEVILASCAWEWTEEGPVPLDDGRRKAILQVAQQMASDALRVLGVACKWDARPEEAEQEMTFLGLVGMIDAPRPEAKVAIQVCREAGIKPVMITGDHPVTAQAVARELGLLTSERVVTGAELDEMSDEELERDVENIAVYARVSPAHKLRVVTALQKRGHVVAMTGDGVNDAPALKQADIGVAMGITGTDVSKE
;
A
#
# COMPACT_ATOMS: atom_id res chain seq x y z
N VAL A 1 -8.89 -2.64 4.83
CA VAL A 1 -10.10 -1.82 5.09
C VAL A 1 -11.32 -2.72 5.25
N PRO A 2 -12.17 -2.54 6.26
CA PRO A 2 -13.43 -3.28 6.39
C PRO A 2 -14.34 -3.05 5.17
N VAL A 3 -14.98 -4.11 4.67
CA VAL A 3 -15.91 -4.05 3.53
C VAL A 3 -17.25 -4.63 3.96
N GLU A 4 -18.31 -3.83 3.86
CA GLU A 4 -19.66 -4.28 4.14
C GLU A 4 -20.10 -5.39 3.16
N LYS A 5 -20.81 -6.38 3.71
CA LYS A 5 -21.37 -7.50 2.97
C LYS A 5 -22.90 -7.44 2.92
N HIS A 6 -23.49 -7.80 1.78
CA HIS A 6 -24.95 -7.79 1.57
C HIS A 6 -25.42 -9.03 0.80
N THR A 7 -26.71 -9.38 0.90
CA THR A 7 -27.28 -10.54 0.19
C THR A 7 -27.70 -10.25 -1.25
N ALA A 8 -27.73 -8.98 -1.66
CA ALA A 8 -28.16 -8.61 -3.01
C ALA A 8 -27.30 -9.28 -4.10
N PRO A 9 -27.90 -9.70 -5.24
CA PRO A 9 -27.18 -10.28 -6.36
C PRO A 9 -26.09 -9.32 -6.87
N LEU A 10 -24.97 -9.88 -7.33
CA LEU A 10 -23.94 -9.07 -7.96
C LEU A 10 -24.40 -8.61 -9.34
N PRO A 11 -24.26 -7.31 -9.67
CA PRO A 11 -24.72 -6.77 -10.95
C PRO A 11 -23.88 -7.26 -12.13
N ASN A 12 -22.63 -7.69 -11.90
CA ASN A 12 -21.73 -8.19 -12.93
C ASN A 12 -20.94 -9.40 -12.37
N PRO A 13 -20.95 -10.56 -13.07
CA PRO A 13 -20.16 -11.73 -12.65
C PRO A 13 -18.64 -11.50 -12.75
N ARG A 14 -18.17 -10.52 -13.54
CA ARG A 14 -16.74 -10.18 -13.71
C ARG A 14 -16.20 -9.20 -12.67
N LEU A 15 -16.92 -8.98 -11.56
CA LEU A 15 -16.41 -8.12 -10.50
C LEU A 15 -15.11 -8.69 -9.90
N SER A 16 -14.19 -7.78 -9.60
CA SER A 16 -12.97 -8.10 -8.84
C SER A 16 -13.34 -8.72 -7.50
N VAL A 17 -12.47 -9.58 -6.95
CA VAL A 17 -12.71 -10.28 -5.67
C VAL A 17 -13.13 -9.32 -4.55
N GLY A 18 -12.51 -8.12 -4.49
CA GLY A 18 -12.82 -7.11 -3.48
C GLY A 18 -14.21 -6.49 -3.61
N ASP A 19 -14.78 -6.46 -4.82
CA ASP A 19 -16.08 -5.82 -5.10
C ASP A 19 -17.27 -6.80 -5.00
N ARG A 20 -17.00 -8.10 -4.82
CA ARG A 20 -18.04 -9.13 -4.61
C ARG A 20 -18.57 -9.04 -3.17
N LYS A 21 -19.41 -8.04 -2.91
CA LYS A 21 -19.94 -7.74 -1.58
C LYS A 21 -20.94 -8.77 -1.03
N ASN A 22 -21.41 -9.72 -1.83
CA ASN A 22 -22.20 -10.86 -1.34
C ASN A 22 -21.38 -12.12 -1.02
N MET A 23 -20.05 -12.04 -1.11
CA MET A 23 -19.13 -13.16 -0.84
C MET A 23 -18.28 -12.91 0.39
N ILE A 24 -17.95 -13.98 1.11
CA ILE A 24 -17.03 -13.99 2.26
C ILE A 24 -15.86 -14.92 1.91
N TYR A 25 -14.64 -14.55 2.33
CA TYR A 25 -13.42 -15.22 1.89
C TYR A 25 -12.67 -15.87 3.04
N ALA A 26 -12.11 -17.05 2.80
CA ALA A 26 -11.18 -17.70 3.73
C ALA A 26 -9.98 -16.78 4.01
N GLY A 27 -9.51 -16.75 5.26
CA GLY A 27 -8.43 -15.85 5.69
C GLY A 27 -8.86 -14.42 6.01
N THR A 28 -10.14 -14.08 5.91
CA THR A 28 -10.68 -12.78 6.35
C THR A 28 -11.34 -12.87 7.72
N VAL A 29 -11.40 -11.75 8.44
CA VAL A 29 -11.99 -11.65 9.78
C VAL A 29 -13.26 -10.78 9.71
N VAL A 30 -14.32 -11.21 10.40
CA VAL A 30 -15.52 -10.40 10.59
C VAL A 30 -15.22 -9.34 11.66
N THR A 31 -15.21 -8.07 11.26
CA THR A 31 -14.93 -6.96 12.18
C THR A 31 -16.13 -6.60 13.05
N TYR A 32 -17.34 -6.68 12.51
CA TYR A 32 -18.60 -6.35 13.20
C TYR A 32 -19.81 -7.02 12.52
N GLY A 33 -20.90 -7.17 13.26
CA GLY A 33 -22.18 -7.67 12.76
C GLY A 33 -22.37 -9.19 12.91
N ARG A 34 -23.49 -9.69 12.37
CA ARG A 34 -23.84 -11.12 12.34
C ARG A 34 -24.54 -11.46 11.03
N GLY A 35 -24.30 -12.66 10.51
CA GLY A 35 -24.91 -13.11 9.26
C GLY A 35 -24.87 -14.62 9.12
N ARG A 36 -25.53 -15.13 8.07
CA ARG A 36 -25.44 -16.53 7.62
C ARG A 36 -24.97 -16.54 6.18
N ALA A 37 -24.17 -17.52 5.81
CA ALA A 37 -23.66 -17.68 4.45
C ALA A 37 -23.68 -19.16 4.05
N VAL A 38 -23.76 -19.41 2.75
CA VAL A 38 -23.62 -20.75 2.18
C VAL A 38 -22.16 -20.95 1.79
N VAL A 39 -21.58 -22.08 2.17
CA VAL A 39 -20.22 -22.44 1.76
C VAL A 39 -20.25 -22.82 0.29
N VAL A 40 -19.57 -22.05 -0.56
CA VAL A 40 -19.51 -22.29 -2.02
C VAL A 40 -18.19 -22.92 -2.48
N ALA A 41 -17.13 -22.86 -1.66
CA ALA A 41 -15.82 -23.44 -1.94
C ALA A 41 -15.11 -23.82 -0.64
N THR A 42 -14.27 -24.87 -0.68
CA THR A 42 -13.47 -25.32 0.47
C THR A 42 -12.04 -25.67 0.06
N GLY A 43 -11.09 -25.61 1.00
CA GLY A 43 -9.68 -25.95 0.77
C GLY A 43 -9.05 -25.15 -0.39
N MET A 44 -8.38 -25.86 -1.30
CA MET A 44 -7.65 -25.28 -2.45
C MET A 44 -8.57 -24.62 -3.49
N GLN A 45 -9.88 -24.90 -3.46
CA GLN A 45 -10.85 -24.26 -4.37
C GLN A 45 -11.25 -22.85 -3.93
N THR A 46 -10.92 -22.46 -2.69
CA THR A 46 -11.15 -21.09 -2.20
C THR A 46 -10.18 -20.10 -2.86
N GLU A 47 -10.52 -18.81 -2.90
CA GLU A 47 -9.59 -17.76 -3.40
C GLU A 47 -8.24 -17.79 -2.66
N PHE A 48 -8.25 -18.02 -1.34
CA PHE A 48 -7.02 -18.17 -0.55
C PHE A 48 -6.24 -19.44 -0.92
N GLY A 49 -6.96 -20.54 -1.16
CA GLY A 49 -6.40 -21.80 -1.64
C GLY A 49 -5.74 -21.67 -3.01
N GLN A 50 -6.33 -20.90 -3.91
CA GLN A 50 -5.75 -20.61 -5.23
C GLN A 50 -4.44 -19.83 -5.12
N ILE A 51 -4.34 -18.89 -4.16
CA ILE A 51 -3.06 -18.20 -3.85
C ILE A 51 -2.01 -19.21 -3.39
N ALA A 52 -2.37 -20.12 -2.49
CA ALA A 52 -1.46 -21.17 -2.03
C ALA A 52 -1.04 -22.12 -3.17
N GLN A 53 -1.94 -22.41 -4.12
CA GLN A 53 -1.61 -23.23 -5.30
C GLN A 53 -0.61 -22.53 -6.22
N MET A 54 -0.83 -21.24 -6.51
CA MET A 54 0.10 -20.44 -7.31
C MET A 54 1.50 -20.44 -6.69
N LEU A 55 1.59 -20.31 -5.35
CA LEU A 55 2.87 -20.37 -4.65
C LEU A 55 3.58 -21.72 -4.82
N GLN A 56 2.86 -22.84 -4.87
CA GLN A 56 3.47 -24.17 -5.04
C GLN A 56 3.99 -24.42 -6.46
N THR A 57 3.39 -23.78 -7.47
CA THR A 57 3.78 -23.97 -8.88
C THR A 57 4.93 -23.09 -9.34
N ILE A 58 5.32 -22.08 -8.56
CA ILE A 58 6.43 -21.18 -8.91
C ILE A 58 7.76 -21.87 -8.62
N GLU A 59 8.52 -22.16 -9.68
CA GLU A 59 9.90 -22.64 -9.61
C GLU A 59 10.87 -21.46 -9.39
N VAL A 60 11.87 -21.66 -8.53
CA VAL A 60 12.91 -20.66 -8.30
C VAL A 60 13.93 -20.74 -9.43
N GLY A 61 14.01 -19.67 -10.24
CA GLY A 61 15.01 -19.52 -11.30
C GLY A 61 16.45 -19.39 -10.80
N ARG A 62 17.41 -19.45 -11.72
CA ARG A 62 18.83 -19.18 -11.44
C ARG A 62 19.06 -17.68 -11.32
N THR A 63 20.01 -17.27 -10.49
CA THR A 63 20.39 -15.85 -10.37
C THR A 63 21.31 -15.41 -11.51
N PRO A 64 21.35 -14.12 -11.89
CA PRO A 64 22.19 -13.65 -12.99
C PRO A 64 23.69 -13.97 -12.80
N LEU A 65 24.21 -13.91 -11.57
CA LEU A 65 25.60 -14.33 -11.29
C LEU A 65 25.81 -15.82 -11.52
N GLN A 66 24.86 -16.68 -11.15
CA GLN A 66 24.96 -18.12 -11.43
C GLN A 66 24.99 -18.38 -12.94
N GLU A 67 24.14 -17.70 -13.72
CA GLU A 67 24.18 -17.81 -15.17
C GLU A 67 25.50 -17.33 -15.77
N ASN A 68 26.03 -16.21 -15.27
CA ASN A 68 27.29 -15.66 -15.74
C ASN A 68 28.48 -16.56 -15.36
N LEU A 69 28.50 -17.10 -14.14
CA LEU A 69 29.51 -18.07 -13.70
C LEU A 69 29.45 -19.35 -14.53
N ASP A 70 28.26 -19.84 -14.86
CA ASP A 70 28.10 -21.00 -15.74
C ASP A 70 28.61 -20.69 -17.15
N ARG A 71 28.30 -19.53 -17.73
CA ARG A 71 28.81 -19.13 -19.05
C ARG A 71 30.34 -19.04 -19.05
N VAL A 72 30.92 -18.40 -18.05
CA VAL A 72 32.39 -18.30 -17.90
C VAL A 72 33.00 -19.68 -17.72
N GLY A 73 32.44 -20.51 -16.84
CA GLY A 73 32.90 -21.87 -16.59
C GLY A 73 32.88 -22.74 -17.85
N HIS A 74 31.80 -22.71 -18.62
CA HIS A 74 31.71 -23.44 -19.89
C HIS A 74 32.69 -22.90 -20.95
N THR A 75 32.90 -21.59 -20.98
CA THR A 75 33.83 -20.97 -21.93
C THR A 75 35.27 -21.36 -21.61
N LEU A 76 35.67 -21.29 -20.34
CA LEU A 76 36.98 -21.74 -19.87
C LEU A 76 37.18 -23.23 -20.10
N ALA A 77 36.18 -24.07 -19.79
CA ALA A 77 36.25 -25.51 -20.00
C ALA A 77 36.42 -25.87 -21.49
N ARG A 78 35.69 -25.21 -22.39
CA ARG A 78 35.85 -25.42 -23.84
C ARG A 78 37.22 -24.96 -24.33
N ALA A 79 37.69 -23.80 -23.90
CA ALA A 79 39.02 -23.30 -24.25
C ALA A 79 40.13 -24.23 -23.75
N ALA A 80 40.03 -24.70 -22.51
CA ALA A 80 40.95 -25.66 -21.91
C ALA A 80 40.99 -26.97 -22.69
N LEU A 81 39.81 -27.52 -23.03
CA LEU A 81 39.71 -28.77 -23.80
C LEU A 81 40.37 -28.64 -25.17
N VAL A 82 40.15 -27.52 -25.88
CA VAL A 82 40.80 -27.26 -27.18
C VAL A 82 42.32 -27.23 -27.01
N VAL A 83 42.84 -26.50 -26.03
CA VAL A 83 44.29 -26.41 -25.77
C VAL A 83 44.88 -27.77 -25.39
N VAL A 84 44.22 -28.53 -24.52
CA VAL A 84 44.63 -29.87 -24.10
C VAL A 84 44.69 -30.81 -25.31
N LEU A 85 43.64 -30.87 -26.12
CA LEU A 85 43.59 -31.72 -27.31
C LEU A 85 44.70 -31.36 -28.31
N LEU A 86 44.96 -30.07 -28.50
CA LEU A 86 45.97 -29.57 -29.43
C LEU A 86 47.39 -29.94 -28.96
N ILE A 87 47.67 -29.81 -27.65
CA ILE A 87 48.95 -30.23 -27.05
C ILE A 87 49.12 -31.75 -27.11
N VAL A 88 48.08 -32.52 -26.76
CA VAL A 88 48.11 -33.99 -26.82
C VAL A 88 48.37 -34.47 -28.25
N ALA A 89 47.66 -33.91 -29.23
CA ALA A 89 47.86 -34.24 -30.64
C ALA A 89 49.27 -33.90 -31.13
N LEU A 90 49.80 -32.71 -30.82
CA LEU A 90 51.17 -32.32 -31.15
C LEU A 90 52.22 -33.20 -30.48
N GLY A 91 52.01 -33.60 -29.22
CA GLY A 91 52.91 -34.49 -28.49
C GLY A 91 52.95 -35.89 -29.11
N LEU A 92 51.79 -36.44 -29.46
CA LEU A 92 51.70 -37.72 -30.17
C LEU A 92 52.37 -37.66 -31.55
N LEU A 93 52.16 -36.58 -32.30
CA LEU A 93 52.84 -36.35 -33.59
C LEU A 93 54.37 -36.23 -33.46
N ARG A 94 54.87 -35.77 -32.30
CA ARG A 94 56.31 -35.71 -31.98
C ARG A 94 56.87 -37.03 -31.43
N GLY A 95 56.06 -38.08 -31.32
CA GLY A 95 56.48 -39.41 -30.85
C GLY A 95 56.50 -39.58 -29.32
N GLN A 96 55.81 -38.70 -28.57
CA GLN A 96 55.68 -38.86 -27.12
C GLN A 96 54.80 -40.08 -26.76
N PRO A 97 55.10 -40.81 -25.67
CA PRO A 97 54.28 -41.93 -25.23
C PRO A 97 52.83 -41.53 -24.91
N LEU A 98 51.86 -42.33 -25.36
CA LEU A 98 50.43 -42.06 -25.16
C LEU A 98 50.05 -41.88 -23.68
N LEU A 99 50.63 -42.71 -22.81
CA LEU A 99 50.38 -42.65 -21.37
C LEU A 99 50.86 -41.32 -20.76
N GLU A 100 52.03 -40.82 -21.18
CA GLU A 100 52.57 -39.54 -20.71
C GLU A 100 51.70 -38.38 -21.17
N MET A 101 51.30 -38.36 -22.45
CA MET A 101 50.41 -37.33 -22.98
C MET A 101 49.02 -37.36 -22.33
N PHE A 102 48.52 -38.55 -21.97
CA PHE A 102 47.26 -38.71 -21.24
C PHE A 102 47.34 -38.13 -19.82
N VAL A 103 48.37 -38.48 -19.05
CA VAL A 103 48.60 -37.92 -17.70
C VAL A 103 48.78 -36.41 -17.75
N PHE A 104 49.55 -35.91 -18.73
CA PHE A 104 49.74 -34.48 -18.94
C PHE A 104 48.43 -33.75 -19.27
N GLY A 105 47.58 -34.35 -20.11
CA GLY A 105 46.28 -33.79 -20.46
C GLY A 105 45.35 -33.67 -19.24
N ILE A 106 45.34 -34.68 -18.35
CA ILE A 106 44.57 -34.61 -17.09
C ILE A 106 45.12 -33.50 -16.19
N ALA A 107 46.44 -33.44 -16.00
CA ALA A 107 47.06 -32.41 -15.15
C ALA A 107 46.75 -30.99 -15.64
N LEU A 108 46.81 -30.76 -16.95
CA LEU A 108 46.48 -29.47 -17.55
C LEU A 108 44.97 -29.15 -17.43
N ALA A 109 44.11 -30.15 -17.62
CA ALA A 109 42.66 -29.98 -17.46
C ALA A 109 42.30 -29.56 -16.01
N VAL A 110 42.88 -30.22 -15.01
CA VAL A 110 42.67 -29.88 -13.58
C VAL A 110 43.20 -28.48 -13.27
N ALA A 111 44.39 -28.12 -13.79
CA ALA A 111 45.00 -26.82 -13.53
C ALA A 111 44.19 -25.61 -14.03
N VAL A 112 43.29 -25.80 -15.02
CA VAL A 112 42.47 -24.71 -15.56
C VAL A 112 41.14 -24.54 -14.79
N VAL A 113 40.74 -25.50 -13.97
CA VAL A 113 39.50 -25.40 -13.18
C VAL A 113 39.66 -24.32 -12.11
N PRO A 114 38.80 -23.29 -12.08
CA PRO A 114 38.90 -22.20 -11.11
C PRO A 114 38.30 -22.61 -9.75
N GLU A 115 38.96 -23.52 -9.04
CA GLU A 115 38.48 -24.12 -7.77
C GLU A 115 38.21 -23.09 -6.66
N ALA A 116 38.91 -21.95 -6.68
CA ALA A 116 38.76 -20.88 -5.68
C ALA A 116 37.54 -19.97 -5.93
N LEU A 117 36.96 -20.00 -7.13
CA LEU A 117 35.91 -19.06 -7.53
C LEU A 117 34.64 -19.16 -6.69
N PRO A 118 34.08 -20.36 -6.40
CA PRO A 118 32.92 -20.49 -5.53
C PRO A 118 33.16 -19.89 -4.14
N ALA A 119 34.34 -20.13 -3.55
CA ALA A 119 34.68 -19.64 -2.22
C ALA A 119 34.75 -18.11 -2.17
N VAL A 120 35.42 -17.49 -3.14
CA VAL A 120 35.56 -16.02 -3.22
C VAL A 120 34.19 -15.35 -3.40
N VAL A 121 33.32 -15.93 -4.24
CA VAL A 121 31.96 -15.44 -4.46
C VAL A 121 31.14 -15.51 -3.16
N THR A 122 31.14 -16.66 -2.48
CA THR A 122 30.39 -16.84 -1.23
C THR A 122 30.84 -15.85 -0.16
N ILE A 123 32.15 -15.64 0.02
CA ILE A 123 32.69 -14.69 1.00
C ILE A 123 32.27 -13.26 0.66
N SER A 124 32.34 -12.88 -0.62
CA SER A 124 31.97 -11.53 -1.09
C SER A 124 30.48 -11.26 -0.84
N LEU A 125 29.60 -12.21 -1.17
CA LEU A 125 28.16 -12.12 -0.91
C LEU A 125 27.86 -12.05 0.59
N ALA A 126 28.57 -12.85 1.42
CA ALA A 126 28.39 -12.84 2.87
C ALA A 126 28.73 -11.48 3.50
N ILE A 127 29.80 -10.82 3.03
CA ILE A 127 30.14 -9.45 3.44
C ILE A 127 29.03 -8.47 3.04
N GLY A 128 28.46 -8.62 1.83
CA GLY A 128 27.32 -7.84 1.37
C GLY A 128 26.10 -7.99 2.28
N VAL A 129 25.73 -9.24 2.60
CA VAL A 129 24.63 -9.55 3.54
C VAL A 129 24.88 -8.91 4.91
N GLN A 130 26.10 -8.99 5.44
CA GLN A 130 26.42 -8.38 6.73
C GLN A 130 26.25 -6.86 6.72
N ARG A 131 26.61 -6.18 5.63
CA ARG A 131 26.41 -4.74 5.47
C ARG A 131 24.93 -4.36 5.36
N MET A 132 24.12 -5.16 4.65
CA MET A 132 22.68 -4.96 4.55
C MET A 132 21.98 -5.17 5.90
N ALA A 133 22.33 -6.22 6.63
CA ALA A 133 21.76 -6.51 7.94
C ALA A 133 22.04 -5.39 8.96
N ARG A 134 23.23 -4.77 8.93
CA ARG A 134 23.55 -3.58 9.74
C ARG A 134 22.69 -2.35 9.41
N ARG A 135 22.04 -2.33 8.26
CA ARG A 135 21.06 -1.31 7.84
C ARG A 135 19.61 -1.80 7.95
N ASN A 136 19.37 -2.83 8.77
CA ASN A 136 18.05 -3.43 9.01
C ASN A 136 17.41 -4.10 7.77
N ALA A 137 18.21 -4.47 6.76
CA ALA A 137 17.75 -5.27 5.62
C ALA A 137 18.24 -6.73 5.80
N LEU A 138 17.32 -7.61 6.21
CA LEU A 138 17.61 -9.03 6.44
C LEU A 138 17.55 -9.81 5.13
N VAL A 139 18.64 -10.48 4.78
CA VAL A 139 18.74 -11.27 3.55
C VAL A 139 18.66 -12.76 3.88
N ARG A 140 17.66 -13.46 3.31
CA ARG A 140 17.44 -14.90 3.53
C ARG A 140 18.34 -15.78 2.66
N ARG A 141 18.69 -15.32 1.46
CA ARG A 141 19.52 -16.05 0.49
C ARG A 141 20.68 -15.16 0.03
N LEU A 142 21.91 -15.66 0.13
CA LEU A 142 23.11 -14.87 -0.21
C LEU A 142 23.06 -14.29 -1.64
N SER A 143 22.49 -15.04 -2.58
CA SER A 143 22.37 -14.63 -3.98
C SER A 143 21.45 -13.42 -4.19
N ALA A 144 20.54 -13.13 -3.26
CA ALA A 144 19.63 -11.98 -3.36
C ALA A 144 20.39 -10.64 -3.32
N VAL A 145 21.56 -10.58 -2.68
CA VAL A 145 22.40 -9.36 -2.68
C VAL A 145 22.82 -9.00 -4.10
N GLU A 146 23.12 -10.00 -4.91
CA GLU A 146 23.52 -9.81 -6.30
C GLU A 146 22.32 -9.46 -7.17
N THR A 147 21.21 -10.20 -7.05
CA THR A 147 19.99 -9.89 -7.81
C THR A 147 19.51 -8.45 -7.58
N LEU A 148 19.59 -7.94 -6.35
CA LEU A 148 19.23 -6.56 -6.05
C LEU A 148 20.14 -5.55 -6.77
N GLY A 149 21.43 -5.85 -6.90
CA GLY A 149 22.39 -5.03 -7.64
C GLY A 149 22.19 -5.04 -9.16
N SER A 150 21.60 -6.12 -9.69
CA SER A 150 21.30 -6.29 -11.12
C SER A 150 19.85 -5.91 -11.49
N THR A 151 19.05 -5.44 -10.53
CA THR A 151 17.62 -5.13 -10.72
C THR A 151 17.45 -3.96 -11.70
N SER A 152 16.57 -4.14 -12.69
CA SER A 152 16.22 -3.09 -13.66
C SER A 152 14.79 -2.58 -13.52
N VAL A 153 13.91 -3.34 -12.85
CA VAL A 153 12.52 -2.93 -12.58
C VAL A 153 12.15 -3.27 -11.14
N ILE A 154 11.53 -2.33 -10.42
CA ILE A 154 10.97 -2.55 -9.09
C ILE A 154 9.45 -2.42 -9.17
N CYS A 155 8.77 -3.55 -9.01
CA CYS A 155 7.34 -3.62 -8.78
C CYS A 155 7.05 -3.43 -7.29
N SER A 156 6.12 -2.56 -6.95
CA SER A 156 5.77 -2.26 -5.56
C SER A 156 4.27 -2.29 -5.34
N ASP A 157 3.83 -2.97 -4.28
CA ASP A 157 2.49 -2.71 -3.76
C ASP A 157 2.41 -1.27 -3.20
N LYS A 158 1.18 -0.73 -3.14
CA LYS A 158 0.93 0.61 -2.62
C LYS A 158 0.68 0.59 -1.12
N THR A 159 -0.25 -0.25 -0.63
CA THR A 159 -0.74 -0.21 0.76
C THR A 159 0.31 -0.85 1.64
N GLY A 160 0.68 -0.21 2.76
CA GLY A 160 1.67 -0.72 3.72
C GLY A 160 3.13 -0.79 3.22
N THR A 161 3.35 -0.72 1.91
CA THR A 161 4.66 -0.69 1.25
C THR A 161 5.08 0.75 0.90
N LEU A 162 4.51 1.37 -0.15
CA LEU A 162 4.79 2.79 -0.49
C LEU A 162 4.11 3.77 0.47
N THR A 163 3.03 3.34 1.08
CA THR A 163 2.23 4.09 2.07
C THR A 163 2.40 3.48 3.44
N ARG A 164 1.90 4.17 4.47
CA ARG A 164 1.98 3.69 5.85
C ARG A 164 0.89 2.68 6.21
N ASP A 165 -0.15 2.52 5.38
CA ASP A 165 -1.42 1.86 5.76
C ASP A 165 -2.03 2.52 7.01
N GLU A 166 -1.78 3.82 7.17
CA GLU A 166 -2.22 4.63 8.30
C GLU A 166 -3.00 5.83 7.75
N MET A 167 -4.33 5.75 7.82
CA MET A 167 -5.22 6.81 7.37
C MET A 167 -4.87 8.12 8.09
N THR A 168 -4.61 9.17 7.31
CA THR A 168 -4.10 10.46 7.80
C THR A 168 -4.94 11.60 7.23
N VAL A 169 -5.41 12.51 8.08
CA VAL A 169 -6.06 13.75 7.64
C VAL A 169 -5.05 14.63 6.91
N ARG A 170 -5.41 15.08 5.71
CA ARG A 170 -4.58 15.94 4.85
C ARG A 170 -5.18 17.31 4.60
N ARG A 171 -6.50 17.39 4.50
CA ARG A 171 -7.17 18.63 4.14
C ARG A 171 -8.45 18.81 4.93
N ILE A 172 -8.69 20.02 5.38
CA ILE A 172 -9.88 20.41 6.12
C ILE A 172 -10.51 21.59 5.40
N PHE A 173 -11.83 21.58 5.27
CA PHE A 173 -12.61 22.72 4.81
C PHE A 173 -13.56 23.15 5.92
N ALA A 174 -13.44 24.39 6.39
CA ALA A 174 -14.25 24.89 7.50
C ALA A 174 -14.45 26.41 7.37
N ALA A 175 -15.68 26.89 7.58
CA ALA A 175 -16.06 28.31 7.41
C ALA A 175 -15.54 28.95 6.09
N GLY A 176 -15.64 28.23 4.96
CA GLY A 176 -15.18 28.73 3.66
C GLY A 176 -13.66 28.69 3.43
N ARG A 177 -12.88 28.21 4.40
CA ARG A 177 -11.42 28.19 4.37
C ARG A 177 -10.88 26.78 4.18
N PHE A 178 -9.72 26.67 3.54
CA PHE A 178 -9.00 25.40 3.37
C PHE A 178 -7.74 25.37 4.23
N PHE A 179 -7.61 24.29 4.99
CA PHE A 179 -6.43 24.02 5.81
C PHE A 179 -5.78 22.72 5.35
N GLU A 180 -4.47 22.75 5.16
CA GLU A 180 -3.64 21.57 4.94
C GLU A 180 -3.06 21.11 6.27
N VAL A 181 -3.01 19.79 6.46
CA VAL A 181 -2.49 19.15 7.67
C VAL A 181 -1.24 18.35 7.31
N SER A 182 -0.11 18.74 7.93
CA SER A 182 1.16 18.05 7.74
C SER A 182 1.33 16.86 8.71
N GLY A 183 2.42 16.11 8.51
CA GLY A 183 2.67 14.84 9.19
C GLY A 183 2.01 13.66 8.49
N ALA A 184 2.45 12.46 8.82
CA ALA A 184 1.96 11.21 8.25
C ALA A 184 1.84 10.15 9.35
N GLY A 185 0.80 9.34 9.27
CA GLY A 185 0.56 8.26 10.21
C GLY A 185 -0.04 8.70 11.54
N TYR A 186 0.11 7.86 12.56
CA TYR A 186 -0.53 8.04 13.87
C TYR A 186 0.25 8.88 14.88
N GLU A 187 1.44 9.37 14.52
CA GLU A 187 2.17 10.29 15.39
C GLU A 187 1.43 11.65 15.42
N PRO A 188 1.03 12.17 16.61
CA PRO A 188 0.29 13.42 16.74
C PRO A 188 1.19 14.64 16.61
N ARG A 189 2.03 14.66 15.56
CA ARG A 189 2.92 15.78 15.21
C ARG A 189 2.60 16.25 13.79
N GLY A 190 2.51 17.56 13.64
CA GLY A 190 2.19 18.21 12.37
C GLY A 190 1.80 19.66 12.59
N THR A 191 1.58 20.34 11.48
CA THR A 191 1.21 21.75 11.41
C THR A 191 -0.05 21.89 10.58
N PHE A 192 -0.85 22.92 10.88
CA PHE A 192 -1.95 23.34 10.05
C PHE A 192 -1.47 24.53 9.22
N SER A 193 -1.78 24.56 7.93
CA SER A 193 -1.42 25.67 7.06
C SER A 193 -2.56 26.06 6.14
N GLU A 194 -2.64 27.35 5.84
CA GLU A 194 -3.57 27.93 4.88
C GLU A 194 -2.77 28.71 3.85
N ASN A 195 -2.99 28.45 2.56
CA ASN A 195 -2.25 29.09 1.46
C ASN A 195 -0.72 29.06 1.65
N GLY A 196 -0.19 27.93 2.15
CA GLY A 196 1.24 27.72 2.42
C GLY A 196 1.79 28.40 3.68
N ARG A 197 0.95 29.09 4.47
CA ARG A 197 1.36 29.72 5.74
C ARG A 197 0.86 28.90 6.91
N VAL A 198 1.74 28.61 7.86
CA VAL A 198 1.37 27.93 9.11
C VAL A 198 0.39 28.80 9.89
N VAL A 199 -0.71 28.21 10.33
CA VAL A 199 -1.75 28.85 11.15
C VAL A 199 -1.78 28.25 12.54
N ASP A 200 -2.34 28.99 13.48
CA ASP A 200 -2.55 28.50 14.84
C ASP A 200 -3.62 27.39 14.85
N PRO A 201 -3.31 26.18 15.33
CA PRO A 201 -4.31 25.11 15.45
C PRO A 201 -5.46 25.44 16.43
N THR A 202 -5.30 26.46 17.29
CA THR A 202 -6.32 26.89 18.26
C THR A 202 -7.38 27.80 17.66
N LEU A 203 -7.33 28.08 16.34
CA LEU A 203 -8.38 28.80 15.63
C LEU A 203 -9.78 28.22 15.94
N PRO A 204 -10.76 29.05 16.35
CA PRO A 204 -12.07 28.56 16.79
C PRO A 204 -12.79 27.66 15.78
N VAL A 205 -12.63 27.95 14.48
CA VAL A 205 -13.21 27.15 13.39
C VAL A 205 -12.62 25.74 13.33
N LEU A 206 -11.30 25.59 13.47
CA LEU A 206 -10.63 24.29 13.49
C LEU A 206 -10.98 23.52 14.77
N GLN A 207 -10.95 24.20 15.92
CA GLN A 207 -11.25 23.61 17.21
C GLN A 207 -12.68 23.05 17.27
N THR A 208 -13.66 23.82 16.79
CA THR A 208 -15.08 23.39 16.75
C THR A 208 -15.27 22.16 15.87
N LEU A 209 -14.70 22.18 14.65
CA LEU A 209 -14.79 21.05 13.72
C LEU A 209 -14.11 19.79 14.26
N LEU A 210 -12.86 19.91 14.72
CA LEU A 210 -12.06 18.77 15.20
C LEU A 210 -12.65 18.18 16.49
N ARG A 211 -13.19 19.02 17.39
CA ARG A 211 -13.92 18.55 18.57
C ARG A 211 -15.13 17.70 18.16
N GLY A 212 -15.96 18.19 17.24
CA GLY A 212 -17.12 17.43 16.76
C GLY A 212 -16.72 16.12 16.09
N ALA A 213 -15.67 16.14 15.28
CA ALA A 213 -15.14 14.95 14.61
C ALA A 213 -14.66 13.87 15.61
N VAL A 214 -14.02 14.27 16.72
CA VAL A 214 -13.47 13.35 17.72
C VAL A 214 -14.49 12.85 18.73
N LEU A 215 -15.44 13.70 19.13
CA LEU A 215 -16.52 13.30 20.04
C LEU A 215 -17.46 12.29 19.36
N ALA A 216 -17.74 12.49 18.07
CA ALA A 216 -18.40 11.51 17.20
C ALA A 216 -17.44 10.41 16.70
N SER A 217 -16.54 9.90 17.54
CA SER A 217 -15.62 8.79 17.21
C SER A 217 -15.44 7.84 18.40
N ASP A 218 -15.26 6.55 18.10
CA ASP A 218 -14.97 5.51 19.09
C ASP A 218 -13.48 5.17 19.16
N ALA A 219 -12.73 5.46 18.08
CA ALA A 219 -11.31 5.24 18.04
C ALA A 219 -10.54 5.98 19.14
N ARG A 220 -9.46 5.36 19.62
CA ARG A 220 -8.54 5.93 20.60
C ARG A 220 -7.11 5.85 20.10
N LEU A 221 -6.38 6.95 20.30
CA LEU A 221 -4.94 7.00 20.10
C LEU A 221 -4.25 6.49 21.37
N VAL A 222 -3.42 5.48 21.22
CA VAL A 222 -2.67 4.85 22.34
C VAL A 222 -1.19 4.80 22.01
N GLN A 223 -0.36 4.87 23.04
CA GLN A 223 1.09 4.70 22.90
C GLN A 223 1.54 3.42 23.62
N THR A 224 2.16 2.50 22.88
CA THR A 224 2.71 1.24 23.40
C THR A 224 4.14 1.11 22.90
N ASP A 225 5.09 0.78 23.78
CA ASP A 225 6.52 0.63 23.42
C ASP A 225 7.11 1.84 22.67
N GLY A 226 6.66 3.04 23.04
CA GLY A 226 7.07 4.30 22.41
C GLY A 226 6.46 4.57 21.02
N ARG A 227 5.64 3.67 20.49
CA ARG A 227 4.96 3.81 19.19
C ARG A 227 3.48 4.14 19.35
N TRP A 228 2.98 4.99 18.46
CA TRP A 228 1.58 5.38 18.41
C TRP A 228 0.77 4.38 17.60
N HIS A 229 -0.37 3.98 18.15
CA HIS A 229 -1.31 3.05 17.52
C HIS A 229 -2.74 3.55 17.69
N ILE A 230 -3.60 3.18 16.76
CA ILE A 230 -5.04 3.38 16.86
C ILE A 230 -5.70 2.09 17.34
N LYS A 231 -6.55 2.20 18.36
CA LYS A 231 -7.57 1.20 18.69
C LYS A 231 -8.90 1.68 18.17
N GLY A 232 -9.45 1.03 17.14
CA GLY A 232 -10.69 1.42 16.48
C GLY A 232 -10.53 1.47 14.96
N ASP A 233 -11.51 2.03 14.27
CA ASP A 233 -11.45 2.17 12.81
C ASP A 233 -10.39 3.21 12.39
N PRO A 234 -9.57 2.95 11.36
CA PRO A 234 -8.53 3.87 10.90
C PRO A 234 -9.05 5.25 10.47
N THR A 235 -10.26 5.33 9.91
CA THR A 235 -10.89 6.60 9.48
C THR A 235 -11.14 7.50 10.68
N GLU A 236 -11.67 6.92 11.75
CA GLU A 236 -11.87 7.63 13.01
C GLU A 236 -10.54 7.97 13.70
N GLY A 237 -9.59 7.03 13.67
CA GLY A 237 -8.24 7.24 14.18
C GLY A 237 -7.56 8.45 13.54
N ALA A 238 -7.73 8.66 12.23
CA ALA A 238 -7.22 9.83 11.52
C ALA A 238 -7.78 11.15 12.10
N LEU A 239 -9.07 11.19 12.44
CA LEU A 239 -9.72 12.36 13.06
C LEU A 239 -9.17 12.62 14.46
N VAL A 240 -9.00 11.56 15.27
CA VAL A 240 -8.42 11.64 16.62
C VAL A 240 -6.99 12.16 16.57
N VAL A 241 -6.17 11.68 15.63
CA VAL A 241 -4.79 12.16 15.45
C VAL A 241 -4.77 13.62 14.99
N ALA A 242 -5.65 14.02 14.07
CA ALA A 242 -5.75 15.41 13.63
C ALA A 242 -6.12 16.36 14.77
N ALA A 243 -7.06 15.98 15.62
CA ALA A 243 -7.41 16.75 16.81
C ALA A 243 -6.25 16.80 17.82
N ALA A 244 -5.54 15.69 18.04
CA ALA A 244 -4.37 15.66 18.91
C ALA A 244 -3.25 16.59 18.42
N LYS A 245 -3.03 16.68 17.10
CA LYS A 245 -2.12 17.69 16.49
C LYS A 245 -2.56 19.12 16.77
N ALA A 246 -3.86 19.35 16.98
CA ALA A 246 -4.43 20.63 17.34
C ALA A 246 -4.55 20.87 18.86
N GLY A 247 -3.94 20.01 19.69
CA GLY A 247 -3.98 20.11 21.15
C GLY A 247 -5.25 19.54 21.80
N LEU A 248 -6.14 18.92 21.01
CA LEU A 248 -7.37 18.30 21.50
C LEU A 248 -7.14 16.81 21.78
N GLN A 249 -6.99 16.46 23.06
CA GLN A 249 -6.88 15.06 23.48
C GLN A 249 -8.27 14.46 23.66
N LYS A 250 -8.51 13.30 23.03
CA LYS A 250 -9.81 12.62 23.13
C LYS A 250 -10.20 12.28 24.57
N ALA A 251 -9.26 11.83 25.39
CA ALA A 251 -9.53 11.49 26.79
C ALA A 251 -10.07 12.70 27.58
N ASP A 252 -9.46 13.88 27.38
CA ASP A 252 -9.88 15.11 28.04
C ASP A 252 -11.25 15.58 27.51
N LEU A 253 -11.47 15.47 26.20
CA LEU A 253 -12.76 15.79 25.58
C LEU A 253 -13.87 14.85 26.06
N ASP A 254 -13.64 13.55 26.13
CA ASP A 254 -14.64 12.59 26.61
C ASP A 254 -14.99 12.83 28.10
N GLN A 255 -14.06 13.38 28.89
CA GLN A 255 -14.31 13.79 30.29
C GLN A 255 -15.08 15.12 30.38
N GLN A 256 -14.72 16.11 29.56
CA GLN A 256 -15.39 17.42 29.52
C GLN A 256 -16.78 17.36 28.88
N PHE A 257 -16.99 16.43 27.95
CA PHE A 257 -18.22 16.22 27.20
C PHE A 257 -18.67 14.76 27.34
N PRO A 258 -19.16 14.31 28.52
CA PRO A 258 -19.55 12.92 28.73
C PRO A 258 -20.62 12.49 27.72
N ARG A 259 -20.37 11.39 27.01
CA ARG A 259 -21.34 10.82 26.06
C ARG A 259 -22.54 10.26 26.83
N VAL A 260 -23.74 10.78 26.54
CA VAL A 260 -25.01 10.37 27.18
C VAL A 260 -25.89 9.50 26.29
N HIS A 261 -25.70 9.55 24.96
CA HIS A 261 -26.41 8.72 24.00
C HIS A 261 -25.59 8.57 22.71
N GLU A 262 -25.86 7.52 21.93
CA GLU A 262 -25.29 7.32 20.59
C GLU A 262 -26.29 6.73 19.60
N ILE A 263 -26.10 7.10 18.34
CA ILE A 263 -26.70 6.49 17.16
C ILE A 263 -25.50 5.98 16.35
N PRO A 264 -25.20 4.67 16.41
CA PRO A 264 -23.96 4.14 15.86
C PRO A 264 -23.95 4.24 14.34
N PHE A 265 -22.75 4.18 13.77
CA PHE A 265 -22.61 4.10 12.32
C PHE A 265 -23.31 2.86 11.75
N THR A 266 -24.15 3.05 10.74
CA THR A 266 -24.60 1.98 9.86
C THR A 266 -24.37 2.38 8.41
N SER A 267 -24.20 1.41 7.52
CA SER A 267 -23.95 1.73 6.10
C SER A 267 -25.22 2.19 5.37
N GLU A 268 -26.39 1.90 5.93
CA GLU A 268 -27.66 2.46 5.46
C GLU A 268 -27.74 3.96 5.77
N THR A 269 -27.38 4.36 7.00
CA THR A 269 -27.41 5.76 7.42
C THR A 269 -26.16 6.53 7.03
N LYS A 270 -25.04 5.85 6.74
CA LYS A 270 -23.72 6.39 6.35
C LYS A 270 -23.21 7.51 7.27
N ARG A 271 -23.62 7.50 8.53
CA ARG A 271 -23.25 8.50 9.54
C ARG A 271 -23.23 7.87 10.92
N MET A 272 -22.48 8.48 11.82
CA MET A 272 -22.50 8.24 13.26
C MET A 272 -22.91 9.53 13.96
N THR A 273 -23.75 9.45 14.98
CA THR A 273 -24.15 10.60 15.79
C THR A 273 -24.00 10.28 17.27
N THR A 274 -23.32 11.13 18.04
CA THR A 274 -23.15 10.97 19.49
C THR A 274 -23.65 12.20 20.21
N LEU A 275 -24.27 12.02 21.37
CA LEU A 275 -24.81 13.10 22.20
C LEU A 275 -23.98 13.22 23.47
N HIS A 276 -23.65 14.45 23.84
CA HIS A 276 -22.74 14.75 24.92
C HIS A 276 -23.33 15.79 25.86
N GLN A 277 -23.18 15.56 27.17
CA GLN A 277 -23.57 16.52 28.19
C GLN A 277 -22.59 17.70 28.22
N THR A 278 -23.13 18.91 28.32
CA THR A 278 -22.39 20.16 28.56
C THR A 278 -23.08 20.97 29.66
N ASP A 279 -22.42 22.03 30.13
CA ASP A 279 -23.01 22.98 31.08
C ASP A 279 -24.25 23.69 30.51
N GLY A 280 -24.31 23.86 29.19
CA GLY A 280 -25.39 24.55 28.48
C GLY A 280 -26.52 23.65 27.99
N GLY A 281 -26.44 22.33 28.21
CA GLY A 281 -27.40 21.37 27.66
C GLY A 281 -26.71 20.17 27.00
N VAL A 282 -27.42 19.47 26.12
CA VAL A 282 -26.88 18.33 25.36
C VAL A 282 -26.50 18.79 23.96
N VAL A 283 -25.30 18.47 23.51
CA VAL A 283 -24.86 18.70 22.13
C VAL A 283 -24.76 17.38 21.38
N ALA A 284 -25.36 17.30 20.19
CA ALA A 284 -25.15 16.19 19.28
C ALA A 284 -24.02 16.53 18.29
N TYR A 285 -23.10 15.59 18.06
CA TYR A 285 -22.11 15.66 16.99
C TYR A 285 -22.34 14.51 16.03
N SER A 286 -22.31 14.80 14.73
CA SER A 286 -22.46 13.79 13.68
C SER A 286 -21.32 13.87 12.69
N LYS A 287 -20.85 12.71 12.24
CA LYS A 287 -19.89 12.57 11.14
C LYS A 287 -20.36 11.51 10.15
N GLY A 288 -20.08 11.70 8.88
CA GLY A 288 -20.52 10.74 7.86
C GLY A 288 -20.23 11.18 6.44
N ALA A 289 -20.89 10.53 5.49
CA ALA A 289 -20.82 10.92 4.08
C ALA A 289 -21.28 12.37 3.89
N PRO A 290 -20.54 13.23 3.15
CA PRO A 290 -20.84 14.65 3.03
C PRO A 290 -22.29 14.96 2.61
N GLU A 291 -22.82 14.23 1.63
CA GLU A 291 -24.18 14.37 1.13
C GLU A 291 -25.24 14.04 2.18
N VAL A 292 -24.95 13.08 3.04
CA VAL A 292 -25.86 12.63 4.09
C VAL A 292 -25.88 13.61 5.26
N ILE A 293 -24.70 14.06 5.69
CA ILE A 293 -24.57 15.06 6.76
C ILE A 293 -25.22 16.37 6.33
N LEU A 294 -24.91 16.84 5.12
CA LEU A 294 -25.53 18.06 4.60
C LEU A 294 -27.05 17.93 4.58
N ALA A 295 -27.62 16.83 4.07
CA ALA A 295 -29.08 16.64 4.01
C ALA A 295 -29.79 16.82 5.36
N SER A 296 -29.10 16.60 6.48
CA SER A 296 -29.61 16.82 7.83
C SER A 296 -29.33 18.21 8.42
N CYS A 297 -28.60 19.07 7.71
CA CYS A 297 -28.25 20.40 8.15
C CYS A 297 -29.22 21.46 7.62
N ALA A 298 -29.63 22.37 8.52
CA ALA A 298 -30.35 23.60 8.21
C ALA A 298 -29.47 24.84 8.31
N TRP A 299 -28.30 24.73 8.96
CA TRP A 299 -27.37 25.83 9.21
C TRP A 299 -25.95 25.46 8.78
N GLU A 300 -25.12 26.46 8.52
CA GLU A 300 -23.67 26.35 8.30
C GLU A 300 -22.93 27.21 9.30
N TRP A 301 -21.90 26.66 9.93
CA TRP A 301 -21.03 27.40 10.83
C TRP A 301 -20.01 28.24 10.06
N THR A 302 -20.02 29.55 10.29
CA THR A 302 -19.07 30.51 9.71
C THR A 302 -18.29 31.23 10.80
N GLU A 303 -17.32 32.07 10.43
CA GLU A 303 -16.57 32.88 11.41
C GLU A 303 -17.46 33.87 12.16
N GLU A 304 -18.56 34.31 11.54
CA GLU A 304 -19.55 35.22 12.12
C GLU A 304 -20.65 34.48 12.91
N GLY A 305 -20.62 33.14 12.92
CA GLY A 305 -21.63 32.28 13.56
C GLY A 305 -22.45 31.45 12.57
N PRO A 306 -23.56 30.83 13.03
CA PRO A 306 -24.40 29.99 12.20
C PRO A 306 -25.25 30.82 11.22
N VAL A 307 -25.21 30.47 9.93
CA VAL A 307 -26.05 31.08 8.87
C VAL A 307 -26.95 30.02 8.23
N PRO A 308 -28.11 30.37 7.67
CA PRO A 308 -28.98 29.40 6.99
C PRO A 308 -28.25 28.68 5.85
N LEU A 309 -28.35 27.35 5.82
CA LEU A 309 -27.79 26.50 4.75
C LEU A 309 -28.80 26.35 3.61
N ASP A 310 -28.81 27.33 2.71
CA ASP A 310 -29.61 27.27 1.48
C ASP A 310 -29.07 26.26 0.46
N ASP A 311 -29.84 26.02 -0.60
CA ASP A 311 -29.47 25.08 -1.66
C ASP A 311 -28.22 25.48 -2.44
N GLY A 312 -27.92 26.77 -2.53
CA GLY A 312 -26.72 27.28 -3.19
C GLY A 312 -25.46 26.92 -2.41
N ARG A 313 -25.45 27.22 -1.11
CA ARG A 313 -24.37 26.88 -0.18
C ARG A 313 -24.17 25.37 -0.09
N ARG A 314 -25.27 24.61 0.02
CA ARG A 314 -25.25 23.15 0.01
C ARG A 314 -24.56 22.59 -1.24
N LYS A 315 -24.90 23.10 -2.42
CA LYS A 315 -24.25 22.70 -3.68
C LYS A 315 -22.77 23.09 -3.71
N ALA A 316 -22.41 24.27 -3.23
CA ALA A 316 -21.02 24.72 -3.17
C ALA A 316 -20.16 23.81 -2.26
N ILE A 317 -20.66 23.44 -1.08
CA ILE A 317 -19.96 22.52 -0.18
C ILE A 317 -19.83 21.13 -0.80
N LEU A 318 -20.86 20.63 -1.48
CA LEU A 318 -20.77 19.35 -2.20
C LEU A 318 -19.74 19.38 -3.33
N GLN A 319 -19.61 20.50 -4.04
CA GLN A 319 -18.54 20.67 -5.04
C GLN A 319 -17.15 20.64 -4.40
N VAL A 320 -16.98 21.26 -3.23
CA VAL A 320 -15.74 21.16 -2.46
C VAL A 320 -15.44 19.71 -2.07
N ALA A 321 -16.44 18.98 -1.56
CA ALA A 321 -16.28 17.57 -1.23
C ALA A 321 -15.88 16.73 -2.45
N GLN A 322 -16.49 16.98 -3.62
CA GLN A 322 -16.14 16.33 -4.88
C GLN A 322 -14.71 16.66 -5.34
N GLN A 323 -14.28 17.92 -5.19
CA GLN A 323 -12.91 18.32 -5.49
C GLN A 323 -11.91 17.59 -4.59
N MET A 324 -12.14 17.57 -3.28
CA MET A 324 -11.31 16.81 -2.34
C MET A 324 -11.28 15.31 -2.68
N ALA A 325 -12.40 14.73 -3.08
CA ALA A 325 -12.46 13.34 -3.53
C ALA A 325 -11.68 13.09 -4.83
N SER A 326 -11.65 14.07 -5.75
CA SER A 326 -10.84 14.00 -6.97
C SER A 326 -9.33 14.05 -6.69
N ASP A 327 -8.94 14.66 -5.57
CA ASP A 327 -7.58 14.60 -5.01
C ASP A 327 -7.33 13.28 -4.24
N ALA A 328 -8.15 12.25 -4.46
CA ALA A 328 -8.15 10.95 -3.82
C ALA A 328 -8.33 10.95 -2.29
N LEU A 329 -8.84 12.04 -1.72
CA LEU A 329 -9.15 12.09 -0.31
C LEU A 329 -10.48 11.37 -0.05
N ARG A 330 -10.51 10.52 0.97
CA ARG A 330 -11.75 10.11 1.61
C ARG A 330 -12.29 11.29 2.40
N VAL A 331 -13.48 11.77 2.04
CA VAL A 331 -14.08 12.98 2.63
C VAL A 331 -15.20 12.60 3.58
N LEU A 332 -15.19 13.19 4.78
CA LEU A 332 -16.30 13.13 5.73
C LEU A 332 -16.83 14.53 6.00
N GLY A 333 -18.15 14.66 6.11
CA GLY A 333 -18.80 15.84 6.66
C GLY A 333 -18.93 15.71 8.17
N VAL A 334 -18.90 16.85 8.87
CA VAL A 334 -19.11 16.93 10.32
C VAL A 334 -20.14 18.01 10.60
N ALA A 335 -21.06 17.74 11.51
CA ALA A 335 -22.10 18.67 11.93
C ALA A 335 -22.34 18.58 13.44
N CYS A 336 -22.99 19.60 14.00
CA CYS A 336 -23.46 19.59 15.38
C CYS A 336 -24.89 20.10 15.50
N LYS A 337 -25.57 19.73 16.59
CA LYS A 337 -26.83 20.32 17.02
C LYS A 337 -26.71 20.68 18.50
N TRP A 338 -26.84 21.97 18.81
CA TRP A 338 -26.94 22.45 20.19
C TRP A 338 -28.34 22.15 20.73
N ASP A 339 -28.46 21.97 22.05
CA ASP A 339 -29.71 21.66 22.75
C ASP A 339 -30.46 20.45 22.15
N ALA A 340 -29.71 19.42 21.76
CA ALA A 340 -30.22 18.25 21.07
C ALA A 340 -31.00 17.32 22.00
N ARG A 341 -32.14 16.82 21.52
CA ARG A 341 -32.86 15.67 22.08
C ARG A 341 -32.53 14.42 21.27
N PRO A 342 -32.48 13.22 21.88
CA PRO A 342 -32.14 11.98 21.18
C PRO A 342 -32.95 11.74 19.90
N GLU A 343 -34.24 12.07 19.91
CA GLU A 343 -35.18 11.83 18.79
C GLU A 343 -34.96 12.79 17.61
N GLU A 344 -34.35 13.95 17.86
CA GLU A 344 -34.18 15.05 16.90
C GLU A 344 -32.70 15.33 16.61
N ALA A 345 -31.79 14.51 17.14
CA ALA A 345 -30.34 14.74 17.12
C ALA A 345 -29.76 14.86 15.69
N GLU A 346 -30.44 14.29 14.71
CA GLU A 346 -30.01 14.23 13.29
C GLU A 346 -30.83 15.16 12.37
N GLN A 347 -31.60 16.09 12.94
CA GLN A 347 -32.46 17.02 12.20
C GLN A 347 -32.04 18.46 12.45
N GLU A 348 -32.14 19.32 11.43
CA GLU A 348 -31.83 20.76 11.52
C GLU A 348 -30.45 21.05 12.15
N MET A 349 -29.45 20.25 11.78
CA MET A 349 -28.10 20.39 12.30
C MET A 349 -27.39 21.63 11.73
N THR A 350 -26.26 21.98 12.32
CA THR A 350 -25.31 22.99 11.84
C THR A 350 -24.09 22.29 11.25
N PHE A 351 -23.84 22.49 9.96
CA PHE A 351 -22.67 21.98 9.27
C PHE A 351 -21.40 22.68 9.75
N LEU A 352 -20.39 21.92 10.19
CA LEU A 352 -19.14 22.47 10.72
C LEU A 352 -18.03 22.50 9.66
N GLY A 353 -17.99 21.50 8.77
CA GLY A 353 -16.93 21.40 7.78
C GLY A 353 -16.75 20.00 7.19
N LEU A 354 -15.76 19.90 6.30
CA LEU A 354 -15.30 18.65 5.68
C LEU A 354 -13.90 18.30 6.17
N VAL A 355 -13.65 17.00 6.31
CA VAL A 355 -12.32 16.46 6.59
C VAL A 355 -11.96 15.44 5.52
N GLY A 356 -10.88 15.71 4.81
CA GLY A 356 -10.29 14.85 3.77
C GLY A 356 -9.07 14.13 4.30
N MET A 357 -9.07 12.81 4.15
CA MET A 357 -8.00 11.94 4.62
C MET A 357 -7.58 10.93 3.56
N ILE A 358 -6.33 10.50 3.63
CA ILE A 358 -5.76 9.51 2.71
C ILE A 358 -4.81 8.60 3.46
N ASP A 359 -4.60 7.41 2.93
CA ASP A 359 -3.45 6.58 3.28
C ASP A 359 -2.18 7.24 2.73
N ALA A 360 -1.44 7.92 3.62
CA ALA A 360 -0.36 8.82 3.24
C ALA A 360 0.87 8.04 2.75
N PRO A 361 1.52 8.50 1.66
CA PRO A 361 2.79 7.93 1.24
C PRO A 361 3.87 8.10 2.32
N ARG A 362 4.80 7.15 2.38
CA ARG A 362 5.99 7.26 3.22
C ARG A 362 6.87 8.41 2.71
N PRO A 363 7.35 9.33 3.56
CA PRO A 363 8.25 10.41 3.13
C PRO A 363 9.49 9.88 2.39
N GLU A 364 10.04 8.76 2.86
CA GLU A 364 11.18 8.08 2.26
C GLU A 364 10.89 7.44 0.90
N ALA A 365 9.63 7.08 0.60
CA ALA A 365 9.28 6.42 -0.66
C ALA A 365 9.50 7.34 -1.87
N LYS A 366 9.19 8.62 -1.74
CA LYS A 366 9.42 9.60 -2.81
C LYS A 366 10.91 9.74 -3.15
N VAL A 367 11.74 9.80 -2.12
CA VAL A 367 13.21 9.85 -2.28
C VAL A 367 13.73 8.56 -2.90
N ALA A 368 13.25 7.40 -2.44
CA ALA A 368 13.66 6.11 -2.98
C ALA A 368 13.31 5.96 -4.48
N ILE A 369 12.11 6.39 -4.89
CA ILE A 369 11.67 6.37 -6.28
C ILE A 369 12.56 7.24 -7.17
N GLN A 370 12.95 8.42 -6.67
CA GLN A 370 13.88 9.29 -7.38
C GLN A 370 15.26 8.63 -7.55
N VAL A 371 15.82 8.06 -6.48
CA VAL A 371 17.10 7.34 -6.53
C VAL A 371 17.05 6.16 -7.50
N CYS A 372 15.93 5.43 -7.57
CA CYS A 372 15.75 4.35 -8.53
C CYS A 372 15.85 4.86 -9.97
N ARG A 373 15.16 5.96 -10.29
CA ARG A 373 15.21 6.55 -11.63
C ARG A 373 16.59 7.07 -12.01
N GLU A 374 17.29 7.72 -11.08
CA GLU A 374 18.67 8.18 -11.29
C GLU A 374 19.64 7.01 -11.55
N ALA A 375 19.36 5.84 -10.97
CA ALA A 375 20.09 4.60 -11.21
C ALA A 375 19.66 3.84 -12.48
N GLY A 376 18.67 4.36 -13.24
CA GLY A 376 18.12 3.68 -14.42
C GLY A 376 17.18 2.50 -14.11
N ILE A 377 16.70 2.39 -12.87
CA ILE A 377 15.76 1.36 -12.43
C ILE A 377 14.34 1.90 -12.60
N LYS A 378 13.47 1.16 -13.29
CA LYS A 378 12.08 1.56 -13.52
C LYS A 378 11.20 1.19 -12.30
N PRO A 379 10.60 2.16 -11.59
CA PRO A 379 9.63 1.86 -10.54
C PRO A 379 8.22 1.66 -11.14
N VAL A 380 7.49 0.66 -10.66
CA VAL A 380 6.13 0.31 -11.08
C VAL A 380 5.27 0.08 -9.84
N MET A 381 4.09 0.69 -9.78
CA MET A 381 3.10 0.47 -8.73
C MET A 381 2.07 -0.58 -9.18
N ILE A 382 1.82 -1.59 -8.36
CA ILE A 382 0.82 -2.64 -8.63
C ILE A 382 -0.09 -2.76 -7.41
N THR A 383 -1.32 -2.23 -7.48
CA THR A 383 -2.21 -2.12 -6.32
C THR A 383 -3.64 -2.59 -6.58
N GLY A 384 -4.27 -3.14 -5.53
CA GLY A 384 -5.70 -3.48 -5.52
C GLY A 384 -6.62 -2.26 -5.34
N ASP A 385 -6.07 -1.08 -5.10
CA ASP A 385 -6.82 0.15 -4.86
C ASP A 385 -7.54 0.68 -6.10
N HIS A 386 -8.48 1.60 -5.90
CA HIS A 386 -9.22 2.25 -6.96
C HIS A 386 -8.28 3.08 -7.87
N PRO A 387 -8.52 3.16 -9.20
CA PRO A 387 -7.60 3.82 -10.13
C PRO A 387 -7.33 5.28 -9.82
N VAL A 388 -8.37 6.03 -9.40
CA VAL A 388 -8.25 7.44 -9.01
C VAL A 388 -7.27 7.61 -7.83
N THR A 389 -7.37 6.75 -6.81
CA THR A 389 -6.48 6.79 -5.64
C THR A 389 -5.06 6.38 -5.99
N ALA A 390 -4.91 5.29 -6.75
CA ALA A 390 -3.60 4.84 -7.22
C ALA A 390 -2.90 5.94 -8.05
N GLN A 391 -3.63 6.62 -8.93
CA GLN A 391 -3.11 7.69 -9.77
C GLN A 391 -2.68 8.91 -8.96
N ALA A 392 -3.47 9.33 -7.96
CA ALA A 392 -3.11 10.45 -7.10
C ALA A 392 -1.83 10.16 -6.29
N VAL A 393 -1.75 9.00 -5.64
CA VAL A 393 -0.56 8.57 -4.88
C VAL A 393 0.66 8.46 -5.80
N ALA A 394 0.50 7.89 -6.99
CA ALA A 394 1.58 7.75 -7.95
C ALA A 394 2.09 9.12 -8.46
N ARG A 395 1.21 10.11 -8.67
CA ARG A 395 1.64 11.49 -8.99
C ARG A 395 2.39 12.14 -7.84
N GLU A 396 1.91 12.01 -6.60
CA GLU A 396 2.56 12.59 -5.42
C GLU A 396 3.99 12.05 -5.21
N LEU A 397 4.15 10.74 -5.42
CA LEU A 397 5.43 10.02 -5.38
C LEU A 397 6.32 10.28 -6.61
N GLY A 398 5.80 10.95 -7.63
CA GLY A 398 6.52 11.21 -8.88
C GLY A 398 6.59 10.03 -9.83
N LEU A 399 5.86 8.93 -9.59
CA LEU A 399 5.84 7.73 -10.44
C LEU A 399 5.19 7.95 -11.80
N LEU A 400 4.16 8.81 -11.87
CA LEU A 400 3.49 9.11 -13.13
C LEU A 400 4.05 10.39 -13.74
N THR A 401 4.81 10.25 -14.83
CA THR A 401 5.30 11.39 -15.62
C THR A 401 4.63 11.44 -16.98
N SER A 402 4.75 10.38 -17.77
CA SER A 402 4.06 10.19 -19.06
C SER A 402 3.47 8.78 -19.22
N GLU A 403 3.64 7.92 -18.22
CA GLU A 403 3.27 6.50 -18.28
C GLU A 403 1.76 6.27 -18.04
N ARG A 404 1.25 5.17 -18.60
CA ARG A 404 -0.18 4.80 -18.54
C ARG A 404 -0.56 4.17 -17.19
N VAL A 405 -1.82 4.38 -16.79
CA VAL A 405 -2.49 3.62 -15.72
C VAL A 405 -3.35 2.55 -16.39
N VAL A 406 -3.26 1.31 -15.93
CA VAL A 406 -4.05 0.18 -16.44
C VAL A 406 -4.79 -0.48 -15.28
N THR A 407 -6.05 -0.83 -15.49
CA THR A 407 -6.87 -1.52 -14.50
C THR A 407 -6.78 -3.04 -14.63
N GLY A 408 -7.11 -3.77 -13.55
CA GLY A 408 -7.22 -5.23 -13.61
C GLY A 408 -8.19 -5.73 -14.69
N ALA A 409 -9.27 -4.99 -14.96
CA ALA A 409 -10.23 -5.32 -16.01
C ALA A 409 -9.62 -5.15 -17.42
N GLU A 410 -8.86 -4.07 -17.66
CA GLU A 410 -8.12 -3.91 -18.92
C GLU A 410 -7.02 -4.97 -19.06
N LEU A 411 -6.35 -5.36 -17.97
CA LEU A 411 -5.38 -6.46 -17.98
C LEU A 411 -6.03 -7.79 -18.38
N ASP A 412 -7.24 -8.08 -17.89
CA ASP A 412 -7.98 -9.31 -18.25
C ASP A 412 -8.34 -9.36 -19.74
N GLU A 413 -8.47 -8.21 -20.40
CA GLU A 413 -8.74 -8.11 -21.83
C GLU A 413 -7.48 -8.22 -22.70
N MET A 414 -6.31 -7.90 -22.16
CA MET A 414 -5.02 -8.03 -22.85
C MET A 414 -4.59 -9.48 -22.97
N SER A 415 -4.10 -9.89 -24.14
CA SER A 415 -3.35 -11.15 -24.28
C SER A 415 -1.99 -11.06 -23.59
N ASP A 416 -1.32 -12.20 -23.36
CA ASP A 416 0.03 -12.21 -22.80
C ASP A 416 1.04 -11.51 -23.72
N GLU A 417 0.90 -11.67 -25.03
CA GLU A 417 1.75 -11.01 -26.03
C GLU A 417 1.51 -9.50 -26.11
N GLU A 418 0.27 -9.05 -25.91
CA GLU A 418 -0.06 -7.63 -25.82
C GLU A 418 0.52 -7.02 -24.55
N LEU A 419 0.35 -7.69 -23.41
CA LEU A 419 0.92 -7.26 -22.15
C LEU A 419 2.45 -7.18 -22.23
N GLU A 420 3.12 -8.19 -22.80
CA GLU A 420 4.58 -8.18 -22.97
C GLU A 420 5.09 -7.00 -23.81
N ARG A 421 4.32 -6.53 -24.80
CA ARG A 421 4.69 -5.33 -25.59
C ARG A 421 4.51 -4.03 -24.80
N ASP A 422 3.47 -3.96 -23.97
CA ASP A 422 3.06 -2.71 -23.32
C ASP A 422 3.59 -2.55 -21.89
N VAL A 423 4.05 -3.63 -21.24
CA VAL A 423 4.46 -3.67 -19.83
C VAL A 423 5.57 -2.65 -19.50
N GLU A 424 6.44 -2.34 -20.47
CA GLU A 424 7.50 -1.34 -20.36
C GLU A 424 6.97 0.11 -20.37
N ASN A 425 5.73 0.35 -20.78
CA ASN A 425 5.10 1.68 -20.88
C ASN A 425 4.05 1.96 -19.80
N ILE A 426 3.78 0.99 -18.94
CA ILE A 426 2.82 1.10 -17.84
C ILE A 426 3.58 1.31 -16.53
N ALA A 427 3.15 2.30 -15.72
CA ALA A 427 3.75 2.59 -14.42
C ALA A 427 2.82 2.26 -13.24
N VAL A 428 1.51 2.21 -13.47
CA VAL A 428 0.53 1.95 -12.41
C VAL A 428 -0.49 0.94 -12.89
N TYR A 429 -0.62 -0.13 -12.12
CA TYR A 429 -1.69 -1.10 -12.26
C TYR A 429 -2.62 -0.98 -11.05
N ALA A 430 -3.90 -0.73 -11.31
CA ALA A 430 -4.90 -0.51 -10.26
C ALA A 430 -6.01 -1.57 -10.32
N ARG A 431 -6.72 -1.78 -9.19
CA ARG A 431 -7.77 -2.82 -9.07
C ARG A 431 -7.30 -4.22 -9.49
N VAL A 432 -6.03 -4.55 -9.20
CA VAL A 432 -5.42 -5.82 -9.59
C VAL A 432 -5.67 -6.94 -8.58
N SER A 433 -5.76 -8.16 -9.08
CA SER A 433 -5.78 -9.40 -8.29
C SER A 433 -4.36 -9.93 -8.02
N PRO A 434 -4.17 -10.88 -7.08
CA PRO A 434 -2.87 -11.56 -6.91
C PRO A 434 -2.34 -12.18 -8.22
N ALA A 435 -3.23 -12.78 -9.03
CA ALA A 435 -2.88 -13.36 -10.32
C ALA A 435 -2.40 -12.30 -11.32
N HIS A 436 -3.00 -11.10 -11.33
CA HIS A 436 -2.52 -9.98 -12.13
C HIS A 436 -1.12 -9.52 -11.71
N LYS A 437 -0.82 -9.45 -10.41
CA LYS A 437 0.53 -9.09 -9.93
C LYS A 437 1.58 -10.06 -10.46
N LEU A 438 1.29 -11.35 -10.36
CA LEU A 438 2.12 -12.42 -10.90
C LEU A 438 2.32 -12.25 -12.41
N ARG A 439 1.24 -12.02 -13.15
CA ARG A 439 1.25 -11.87 -14.61
C ARG A 439 2.10 -10.69 -15.09
N VAL A 440 2.02 -9.54 -14.40
CA VAL A 440 2.87 -8.36 -14.68
C VAL A 440 4.35 -8.65 -14.43
N VAL A 441 4.68 -9.27 -13.29
CA VAL A 441 6.08 -9.66 -12.99
C VAL A 441 6.62 -10.61 -14.05
N THR A 442 5.85 -11.63 -14.44
CA THR A 442 6.25 -12.58 -15.49
C THR A 442 6.46 -11.90 -16.85
N ALA A 443 5.58 -10.97 -17.23
CA ALA A 443 5.72 -10.24 -18.50
C ALA A 443 7.01 -9.39 -18.54
N LEU A 444 7.36 -8.72 -17.44
CA LEU A 444 8.63 -7.99 -17.32
C LEU A 444 9.85 -8.92 -17.41
N GLN A 445 9.81 -10.08 -16.74
CA GLN A 445 10.88 -11.08 -16.80
C GLN A 445 11.07 -11.62 -18.22
N LYS A 446 9.99 -11.89 -18.95
CA LYS A 446 10.05 -12.32 -20.36
C LYS A 446 10.66 -11.27 -21.30
N ARG A 447 10.55 -9.98 -20.95
CA ARG A 447 11.23 -8.88 -21.63
C ARG A 447 12.72 -8.75 -21.27
N GLY A 448 13.22 -9.62 -20.39
CA GLY A 448 14.62 -9.67 -19.98
C GLY A 448 14.97 -8.74 -18.82
N HIS A 449 13.96 -8.20 -18.13
CA HIS A 449 14.20 -7.42 -16.91
C HIS A 449 14.50 -8.33 -15.72
N VAL A 450 15.39 -7.86 -14.84
CA VAL A 450 15.56 -8.42 -13.50
C VAL A 450 14.59 -7.65 -12.61
N VAL A 451 13.56 -8.35 -12.14
CA VAL A 451 12.40 -7.77 -11.46
C VAL A 451 12.53 -7.98 -9.96
N ALA A 452 12.49 -6.87 -9.22
CA ALA A 452 12.25 -6.89 -7.79
C ALA A 452 10.75 -6.67 -7.51
N MET A 453 10.17 -7.41 -6.58
CA MET A 453 8.83 -7.15 -6.07
C MET A 453 8.93 -6.74 -4.60
N THR A 454 8.23 -5.67 -4.22
CA THR A 454 8.09 -5.21 -2.84
C THR A 454 6.63 -5.28 -2.41
N GLY A 455 6.35 -5.83 -1.23
CA GLY A 455 4.98 -6.04 -0.76
C GLY A 455 4.90 -6.42 0.72
N ASP A 456 3.69 -6.46 1.25
CA ASP A 456 3.42 -6.76 2.66
C ASP A 456 2.23 -7.70 2.86
N GLY A 457 1.32 -7.79 1.89
CA GLY A 457 0.11 -8.59 2.00
C GLY A 457 0.24 -10.03 1.48
N VAL A 458 -0.73 -10.87 1.87
CA VAL A 458 -0.84 -12.25 1.34
C VAL A 458 -1.08 -12.26 -0.18
N ASN A 459 -1.73 -11.21 -0.69
CA ASN A 459 -1.96 -10.98 -2.12
C ASN A 459 -0.66 -10.73 -2.91
N ASP A 460 0.44 -10.36 -2.25
CA ASP A 460 1.74 -10.14 -2.89
C ASP A 460 2.58 -11.40 -2.97
N ALA A 461 2.29 -12.41 -2.14
CA ALA A 461 3.15 -13.58 -1.99
C ALA A 461 3.47 -14.30 -3.33
N PRO A 462 2.52 -14.54 -4.26
CA PRO A 462 2.85 -15.13 -5.55
C PRO A 462 3.83 -14.28 -6.37
N ALA A 463 3.62 -12.96 -6.41
CA ALA A 463 4.49 -12.05 -7.15
C ALA A 463 5.87 -11.90 -6.48
N LEU A 464 5.92 -11.87 -5.14
CA LEU A 464 7.16 -11.87 -4.36
C LEU A 464 8.01 -13.12 -4.62
N LYS A 465 7.36 -14.28 -4.72
CA LYS A 465 8.03 -15.55 -4.99
C LYS A 465 8.48 -15.69 -6.45
N GLN A 466 7.70 -15.17 -7.40
CA GLN A 466 8.02 -15.20 -8.83
C GLN A 466 9.14 -14.21 -9.22
N ALA A 467 9.17 -13.05 -8.58
CA ALA A 467 10.18 -12.04 -8.84
C ALA A 467 11.60 -12.60 -8.62
N ASP A 468 12.57 -12.08 -9.36
CA ASP A 468 13.98 -12.46 -9.19
C ASP A 468 14.45 -12.16 -7.76
N ILE A 469 13.88 -11.10 -7.16
CA ILE A 469 14.00 -10.81 -5.74
C ILE A 469 12.68 -10.30 -5.14
N GLY A 470 12.19 -11.00 -4.12
CA GLY A 470 11.09 -10.55 -3.27
C GLY A 470 11.60 -9.80 -2.03
N VAL A 471 10.99 -8.65 -1.74
CA VAL A 471 11.31 -7.80 -0.58
C VAL A 471 10.04 -7.58 0.24
N ALA A 472 9.99 -8.16 1.43
CA ALA A 472 8.84 -8.08 2.33
C ALA A 472 9.04 -7.05 3.45
N MET A 473 7.96 -6.39 3.86
CA MET A 473 8.00 -5.43 4.97
C MET A 473 8.13 -6.16 6.32
N GLY A 474 9.17 -5.85 7.10
CA GLY A 474 9.48 -6.60 8.33
C GLY A 474 8.44 -6.49 9.45
N ILE A 475 7.80 -5.33 9.58
CA ILE A 475 6.80 -5.06 10.64
C ILE A 475 5.38 -5.23 10.10
N THR A 476 5.05 -4.54 9.01
CA THR A 476 3.69 -4.54 8.43
C THR A 476 3.41 -5.78 7.58
N GLY A 477 4.43 -6.49 7.11
CA GLY A 477 4.27 -7.68 6.29
C GLY A 477 3.65 -8.85 7.05
N THR A 478 2.75 -9.55 6.37
CA THR A 478 2.18 -10.83 6.79
C THR A 478 3.23 -11.93 6.79
N ASP A 479 3.05 -12.97 7.60
CA ASP A 479 4.00 -14.09 7.64
C ASP A 479 4.15 -14.76 6.27
N VAL A 480 3.05 -14.90 5.52
CA VAL A 480 3.06 -15.44 4.15
C VAL A 480 3.87 -14.58 3.18
N SER A 481 3.83 -13.24 3.31
CA SER A 481 4.66 -12.36 2.47
C SER A 481 6.14 -12.42 2.83
N LYS A 482 6.45 -12.67 4.11
CA LYS A 482 7.83 -12.77 4.60
C LYS A 482 8.46 -14.09 4.23
N GLU A 483 7.69 -15.18 4.24
CA GLU A 483 8.12 -16.54 3.87
C GLU A 483 8.60 -16.65 2.43
#